data_AF-K5BDR4-F1
#
_entry.id   AF-K5BDR4-F1
#
_cell.length_a   1.000
_cell.length_b   1.000
_cell.length_c   1.000
_cell.angle_alpha   90.00
_cell.angle_beta   90.00
_cell.angle_gamma   90.00
#
_symmetry.space_group_name_H-M   'P 1'
#
loop_
_entity.id
_entity.type
_entity.pdbx_description
1 polymer ?
#
loop_
_entity_poly.entity_id
_entity_poly.type
_entity_poly.pdbx_seq_one_letter_code
_entity_poly.pdbx_strand_id
1 'polypeptide(L)' 'MAENKKKHYVDPGWPTVSDGEHAVSELAADRVGALSPFGELEFPLPADQLPYCHPVTVVNR' A
#
# COMPACT_ATOMS: atom_id res chain seq x y z
N MET A 1 -19.73 -40.16 -19.41
CA MET A 1 -19.85 -38.85 -20.08
C MET A 1 -19.04 -37.86 -19.24
N ALA A 2 -17.94 -37.32 -19.76
CA ALA A 2 -17.07 -36.42 -19.00
C ALA A 2 -17.60 -34.98 -19.11
N GLU A 3 -17.89 -34.37 -17.97
CA GLU A 3 -18.48 -33.03 -17.89
C GLU A 3 -17.40 -31.97 -18.18
N ASN A 4 -17.45 -31.38 -19.38
CA ASN A 4 -16.52 -30.34 -19.82
C ASN A 4 -16.97 -28.98 -19.27
N LYS A 5 -16.66 -28.70 -18.00
CA LYS A 5 -16.87 -27.37 -17.39
C LYS A 5 -15.96 -26.36 -18.06
N LYS A 6 -16.49 -25.65 -19.07
CA LYS A 6 -15.86 -24.46 -19.65
C LYS A 6 -15.64 -23.46 -18.51
N LYS A 7 -14.38 -23.24 -18.12
CA LYS A 7 -13.99 -22.19 -17.17
C LYS A 7 -14.59 -20.89 -17.70
N HIS A 8 -15.67 -20.41 -17.08
CA HIS A 8 -16.30 -19.17 -17.47
C HIS A 8 -15.25 -18.07 -17.34
N TYR A 9 -15.17 -17.20 -18.35
CA TYR A 9 -14.33 -16.02 -18.29
C TYR A 9 -14.76 -15.22 -17.07
N VAL A 10 -13.87 -15.12 -16.08
CA VAL A 10 -14.07 -14.26 -14.93
C VAL A 10 -13.56 -12.91 -15.37
N ASP A 11 -14.49 -11.98 -15.61
CA ASP A 11 -14.14 -10.57 -15.74
C ASP A 11 -13.35 -10.18 -14.48
N PRO A 12 -12.15 -9.59 -14.61
CA PRO A 12 -11.35 -9.18 -13.46
C PRO A 12 -12.05 -8.16 -12.54
N GLY A 13 -13.27 -7.72 -12.86
CA GLY A 13 -14.03 -6.79 -12.04
C GLY A 13 -13.41 -5.40 -12.08
N TRP A 14 -12.92 -5.01 -13.27
CA TRP A 14 -12.41 -3.66 -13.46
C TRP A 14 -13.49 -2.65 -13.07
N PRO A 15 -13.13 -1.58 -12.32
CA PRO A 15 -14.11 -0.59 -11.88
C PRO A 15 -14.75 0.08 -13.10
N THR A 16 -16.08 0.19 -13.09
CA THR A 16 -16.81 0.95 -14.11
C THR A 16 -16.53 2.44 -13.92
N VAL A 17 -15.92 3.05 -14.92
CA VAL A 17 -15.64 4.50 -14.99
C VAL A 17 -16.56 5.16 -16.01
N SER A 18 -16.70 6.49 -15.94
CA SER A 18 -17.57 7.21 -16.87
C SER A 18 -16.97 7.24 -18.29
N ASP A 19 -17.78 7.56 -19.29
CA ASP A 19 -17.34 7.56 -20.70
C ASP A 19 -16.24 8.60 -20.92
N GLY A 20 -15.09 8.16 -21.43
CA GLY A 20 -13.88 8.97 -21.57
C GLY A 20 -12.92 8.96 -20.38
N GLU A 21 -13.25 8.28 -19.28
CA GLU A 21 -12.35 8.10 -18.14
C GLU A 21 -11.59 6.76 -18.20
N HIS A 22 -10.45 6.70 -17.52
CA HIS A 22 -9.63 5.51 -17.41
C HIS A 22 -9.69 4.94 -16.00
N ALA A 23 -9.72 3.61 -15.89
CA ALA A 23 -9.60 2.95 -14.60
C ALA A 23 -8.25 3.31 -13.94
N VAL A 24 -8.32 3.77 -12.69
CA VAL A 24 -7.13 4.11 -11.91
C VAL A 24 -6.30 2.84 -11.70
N SER A 25 -5.08 2.85 -12.21
CA SER A 25 -4.08 1.80 -12.03
C SER A 25 -2.76 2.47 -11.63
N GLU A 26 -1.77 1.70 -11.16
CA GLU A 26 -0.45 2.27 -10.83
C GLU A 26 0.19 3.02 -12.03
N LEU A 27 -0.12 2.62 -13.26
CA LEU A 27 0.33 3.29 -14.49
C LEU A 27 -0.35 4.65 -14.72
N ALA A 28 -1.59 4.81 -14.24
CA ALA A 28 -2.41 6.00 -14.43
C ALA A 28 -2.43 6.92 -13.20
N ALA A 29 -1.66 6.60 -12.15
CA ALA A 29 -1.53 7.43 -10.95
C ALA A 29 -0.40 8.47 -11.11
N ASP A 30 -0.59 9.67 -10.55
CA ASP A 30 0.40 10.76 -10.60
C ASP A 30 1.74 10.42 -9.92
N ARG A 31 1.76 9.38 -9.07
CA ARG A 31 2.95 8.84 -8.41
C ARG A 31 3.05 7.34 -8.64
N VAL A 32 4.21 6.90 -9.13
CA VAL A 32 4.57 5.49 -9.26
C VAL A 32 5.07 4.97 -7.92
N GLY A 33 4.60 3.78 -7.53
CA GLY A 33 5.03 3.09 -6.31
C GLY A 33 4.02 3.20 -5.16
N ALA A 34 4.22 2.40 -4.12
CA ALA A 34 3.38 2.44 -2.94
C ALA A 34 3.55 3.79 -2.23
N LEU A 35 2.45 4.49 -1.97
CA LEU A 35 2.45 5.64 -1.07
C LEU A 35 3.08 5.21 0.26
N SER A 36 3.89 6.08 0.84
CA SER A 36 4.49 5.82 2.15
C SER A 36 3.39 5.40 3.14
N PRO A 37 3.59 4.34 3.95
CA PRO A 37 2.62 3.97 4.97
C PRO A 37 2.44 5.07 6.02
N PHE A 38 3.35 6.04 6.06
CA PHE A 38 3.30 7.22 6.93
C PHE A 38 2.70 8.46 6.24
N GLY A 39 2.11 8.30 5.04
CA GLY A 39 1.51 9.38 4.28
C GLY A 39 2.55 10.40 3.82
N GLU A 40 2.39 11.65 4.24
CA GLU A 40 3.26 12.77 3.87
C GLU A 40 4.47 12.94 4.81
N LEU A 41 4.67 12.03 5.76
CA LEU A 41 5.78 12.11 6.71
C LEU A 41 7.13 11.89 6.01
N GLU A 42 8.01 12.88 6.08
CA GLU A 42 9.36 12.84 5.54
C GLU A 42 10.35 12.30 6.59
N PHE A 43 11.26 11.43 6.16
CA PHE A 43 12.32 10.86 6.99
C PHE A 43 13.70 11.36 6.55
N PRO A 44 14.69 11.45 7.46
CA PRO A 44 14.63 11.07 8.87
C PRO A 44 13.92 12.13 9.74
N LEU A 45 13.33 11.67 10.85
CA LEU A 45 12.77 12.58 11.86
C LEU A 45 13.88 13.22 12.70
N PRO A 46 13.68 14.45 13.19
CA PRO A 46 14.52 15.04 14.23
C PRO A 46 14.64 14.13 15.47
N ALA A 47 15.82 14.10 16.08
CA ALA A 47 16.12 13.14 17.15
C ALA A 47 15.24 13.30 18.40
N ASP A 48 14.80 14.53 18.67
CA ASP A 48 13.89 14.90 19.76
C ASP A 48 12.43 14.47 19.52
N GLN A 49 12.08 14.10 18.29
CA GLN A 49 10.76 13.58 17.92
C GLN A 49 10.72 12.06 17.86
N LEU A 50 11.85 11.38 17.99
CA LEU A 50 11.90 9.93 18.00
C LEU A 50 11.34 9.40 19.33
N PRO A 51 10.47 8.38 19.33
CA PRO A 51 10.00 7.70 20.55
C PRO A 51 11.08 6.80 21.17
N TYR A 52 12.35 7.09 20.91
CA TYR A 52 13.49 6.30 21.36
C TYR A 52 13.84 6.64 22.82
N CYS A 53 13.77 5.63 23.69
CA CYS A 53 14.28 5.72 25.05
C CYS A 53 15.57 4.90 25.15
N HIS A 54 16.68 5.56 25.50
CA HIS A 54 17.94 4.86 25.72
C HIS A 54 17.84 3.94 26.94
N PRO A 55 18.14 2.63 26.83
CA PRO A 55 18.06 1.72 27.97
C PRO A 55 19.10 2.10 29.02
N VAL A 56 18.69 2.14 30.29
CA VAL A 56 19.58 2.39 31.42
C VAL A 56 19.53 1.20 32.36
N THR A 57 20.70 0.59 32.62
CA THR A 57 20.84 -0.48 33.60
C THR A 57 21.07 0.11 34.98
N VAL A 58 20.16 -0.16 35.93
CA VAL A 58 20.34 0.17 37.34
C VAL A 58 20.79 -1.09 38.08
N VAL A 59 22.04 -1.09 38.57
CA VAL A 59 22.59 -2.21 39.35
C VAL A 59 22.05 -2.13 40.78
N ASN A 60 21.55 -3.26 41.30
CA ASN A 60 21.10 -3.35 42.70
C ASN A 60 22.30 -3.18 43.65
N ARG A 61 22.16 -2.32 44.67
CA ARG A 61 23.21 -2.01 45.64
C ARG A 61 22.92 -2.66 46.99
#